data_AF-A0A1S2LKB9-F1
#
_entry.id   AF-A0A1S2LKB9-F1
#
_cell.length_a   1.000
_cell.length_b   1.000
_cell.length_c   1.000
_cell.angle_alpha   90.00
_cell.angle_beta   90.00
_cell.angle_gamma   90.00
#
_symmetry.space_group_name_H-M   'P 1'
#
loop_
_entity.id
_entity.type
_entity.pdbx_description
1 polymer ?
#
loop_
_entity_poly.entity_id
_entity_poly.type
_entity_poly.pdbx_seq_one_letter_code
_entity_poly.pdbx_strand_id
1 'polypeptide(L)'
;MRYLFLFMLTFVVISGCQTKETSFPFNKIDDDFGLSAFEIPESWNVLQIGYHFSSENPDEPDLSKRIYTEEPHMVQFHFGRASEENEIDMEEMRLLEEGMAERGSPSARATKLVYKVSADQQFAELWINKEDPDLLETKLENMHRRDKNRSVFEYGEVIEVNGKNVYYSGMEGDPPEKFYWASSDAKLMFSLLFFESELGEEERQLENMLPILEKLIK
;
A
#
# COMPACT_ATOMS: atom_id res chain seq x y z
N MET A 1 -54.13 8.74 38.84
CA MET A 1 -53.70 8.92 37.43
C MET A 1 -52.69 10.05 37.21
N ARG A 2 -51.98 10.56 38.23
CA ARG A 2 -50.96 11.63 38.03
C ARG A 2 -49.52 11.11 37.94
N TYR A 3 -49.25 9.92 38.47
CA TYR A 3 -47.92 9.31 38.50
C TYR A 3 -47.58 8.43 37.28
N LEU A 4 -48.60 8.02 36.50
CA LEU A 4 -48.39 7.21 35.30
C LEU A 4 -47.76 8.02 34.16
N PHE A 5 -48.08 9.31 34.09
CA PHE A 5 -47.53 10.22 33.08
C PHE A 5 -46.06 10.56 33.35
N LEU A 6 -45.67 10.60 34.63
CA LEU A 6 -44.29 10.90 35.04
C LEU A 6 -43.33 9.73 34.73
N PHE A 7 -43.81 8.49 34.87
CA PHE A 7 -43.03 7.29 34.54
C PHE A 7 -42.85 7.10 33.03
N MET A 8 -43.87 7.48 32.23
CA MET A 8 -43.78 7.44 30.77
C MET A 8 -42.81 8.50 30.22
N LEU A 9 -42.71 9.65 30.89
CA LEU A 9 -41.76 10.71 30.50
C LEU A 9 -40.30 10.33 30.79
N THR A 10 -40.04 9.52 31.83
CA THR A 10 -38.66 9.08 32.17
C THR A 10 -38.15 8.01 31.20
N PHE A 11 -39.04 7.18 30.63
CA PHE A 11 -38.64 6.13 29.69
C PHE A 11 -38.21 6.69 28.32
N VAL A 12 -38.75 7.84 27.91
CA VAL A 12 -38.39 8.47 26.62
C VAL A 12 -37.01 9.16 26.67
N VAL A 13 -36.53 9.56 27.85
CA VAL A 13 -35.22 10.22 27.99
C VAL A 13 -34.05 9.22 27.96
N ILE A 14 -34.30 7.91 28.16
CA ILE A 14 -33.25 6.88 28.23
C ILE A 14 -33.02 6.18 26.88
N SER A 15 -33.97 6.26 25.93
CA SER A 15 -33.82 5.65 24.60
C SER A 15 -33.08 6.51 23.56
N GLY A 16 -32.46 7.62 23.99
CA GLY A 16 -31.79 8.57 23.11
C GLY A 16 -30.26 8.49 23.09
N CYS A 17 -29.64 7.50 23.74
CA CYS A 17 -28.22 7.22 23.54
C CYS A 17 -28.05 6.39 22.27
N GLN A 18 -28.39 6.97 21.11
CA GLN A 18 -27.68 6.60 19.90
C GLN A 18 -26.25 7.04 20.17
N THR A 19 -25.40 6.11 20.59
CA THR A 19 -24.00 6.18 20.23
C THR A 19 -24.01 6.52 18.75
N LYS A 20 -23.67 7.77 18.42
CA LYS A 20 -23.00 8.01 17.15
C LYS A 20 -21.86 7.00 17.22
N GLU A 21 -22.01 5.89 16.50
CA GLU A 21 -20.84 5.33 15.85
C GLU A 21 -20.24 6.55 15.17
N THR A 22 -19.22 7.12 15.81
CA THR A 22 -18.25 7.93 15.09
C THR A 22 -17.85 7.01 13.97
N SER A 23 -18.42 7.26 12.79
CA SER A 23 -17.95 6.68 11.56
C SER A 23 -16.52 7.16 11.48
N PHE A 24 -15.61 6.34 12.01
CA PHE A 24 -14.19 6.55 11.89
C PHE A 24 -13.97 6.76 10.38
N PRO A 25 -13.30 7.84 9.98
CA PRO A 25 -13.23 8.24 8.57
C PRO A 25 -12.52 7.22 7.67
N PHE A 26 -12.11 6.08 8.23
CA PHE A 26 -11.36 5.01 7.59
C PHE A 26 -12.12 3.68 7.51
N ASN A 27 -13.32 3.54 8.10
CA ASN A 27 -14.00 2.23 8.17
C ASN A 27 -14.48 1.68 6.82
N LYS A 28 -14.37 2.47 5.76
CA LYS A 28 -14.59 2.02 4.39
C LYS A 28 -13.59 2.75 3.52
N ILE A 29 -12.66 2.00 2.93
CA ILE A 29 -12.15 2.36 1.60
C ILE A 29 -13.40 2.68 0.78
N ASP A 30 -13.48 3.88 0.21
CA ASP A 30 -14.65 4.31 -0.55
C ASP A 30 -15.07 3.18 -1.50
N ASP A 31 -16.36 2.84 -1.53
CA ASP A 31 -16.85 1.77 -2.43
C ASP A 31 -16.54 2.12 -3.91
N ASP A 32 -16.39 3.42 -4.20
CA ASP A 32 -15.98 3.97 -5.50
C ASP A 32 -14.44 3.99 -5.70
N PHE A 33 -13.64 3.71 -4.67
CA PHE A 33 -12.20 3.45 -4.77
C PHE A 33 -11.99 2.05 -5.37
N GLY A 34 -12.29 1.95 -6.67
CA GLY A 34 -12.23 0.70 -7.41
C GLY A 34 -10.80 0.32 -7.76
N LEU A 35 -10.22 -0.65 -7.03
CA LEU A 35 -9.04 -1.42 -7.42
C LEU A 35 -9.32 -2.37 -8.60
N SER A 36 -10.26 -2.03 -9.47
CA SER A 36 -10.98 -2.91 -10.41
C SER A 36 -10.13 -3.81 -11.32
N ALA A 37 -8.81 -3.59 -11.40
CA ALA A 37 -7.86 -4.44 -12.11
C ALA A 37 -7.08 -5.45 -11.21
N PHE A 38 -7.31 -5.47 -9.90
CA PHE A 38 -6.50 -6.20 -8.92
C PHE A 38 -7.36 -6.91 -7.88
N GLU A 39 -7.17 -8.22 -7.71
CA GLU A 39 -7.82 -8.97 -6.64
C GLU A 39 -6.86 -9.16 -5.47
N ILE A 40 -7.21 -8.57 -4.33
CA ILE A 40 -6.44 -8.72 -3.09
C ILE A 40 -6.67 -10.16 -2.55
N PRO A 41 -5.64 -10.85 -2.06
CA PRO A 41 -5.82 -12.13 -1.38
C PRO A 41 -6.75 -12.01 -0.18
N GLU A 42 -7.68 -12.95 0.00
CA GLU A 42 -8.69 -12.91 1.08
C GLU A 42 -8.08 -12.85 2.49
N SER A 43 -6.85 -13.34 2.67
CA SER A 43 -6.14 -13.32 3.95
C SER A 43 -5.45 -11.97 4.25
N TRP A 44 -5.45 -11.02 3.31
CA TRP A 44 -4.75 -9.74 3.43
C TRP A 44 -5.73 -8.60 3.69
N ASN A 45 -5.49 -7.84 4.76
CA ASN A 45 -6.17 -6.57 4.96
C ASN A 45 -5.32 -5.45 4.37
N VAL A 46 -5.98 -4.43 3.80
CA VAL A 46 -5.32 -3.17 3.46
C VAL A 46 -5.10 -2.41 4.77
N LEU A 47 -3.85 -2.08 5.05
CA LEU A 47 -3.43 -1.36 6.26
C LEU A 47 -3.19 0.13 6.01
N GLN A 48 -2.70 0.46 4.82
CA GLN A 48 -2.38 1.83 4.44
C GLN A 48 -2.52 2.02 2.94
N ILE A 49 -3.01 3.19 2.53
CA ILE A 49 -2.97 3.65 1.14
C ILE A 49 -2.31 5.02 1.12
N GLY A 50 -1.27 5.16 0.29
CA GLY A 50 -0.51 6.39 0.11
C GLY A 50 -0.42 6.79 -1.35
N TYR A 51 -0.51 8.09 -1.62
CA TYR A 51 -0.25 8.70 -2.92
C TYR A 51 1.07 9.43 -2.92
N HIS A 52 1.84 9.22 -3.99
CA HIS A 52 3.14 9.84 -4.19
C HIS A 52 3.09 10.81 -5.37
N PHE A 53 3.53 12.04 -5.15
CA PHE A 53 3.54 13.13 -6.12
C PHE A 53 4.97 13.37 -6.62
N SER A 54 5.12 13.77 -7.87
CA SER A 54 6.43 14.11 -8.42
C SER A 54 6.75 15.57 -8.10
N SER A 55 8.03 15.90 -7.94
CA SER A 55 8.43 17.30 -7.84
C SER A 55 8.64 17.86 -9.25
N GLU A 56 8.08 19.04 -9.53
CA GLU A 56 8.27 19.74 -10.81
C GLU A 56 9.66 20.37 -10.91
N ASN A 57 10.31 20.61 -9.77
CA ASN A 57 11.64 21.18 -9.66
C ASN A 57 12.55 20.30 -8.76
N PRO A 58 12.86 19.05 -9.20
CA PRO A 58 13.55 18.07 -8.37
C PRO A 58 14.95 18.51 -7.92
N ASP A 59 15.58 19.40 -8.67
CA ASP A 59 16.91 19.96 -8.39
C ASP A 59 16.90 21.04 -7.29
N GLU A 60 15.74 21.47 -6.80
CA GLU A 60 15.65 22.45 -5.70
C GLU A 60 16.13 21.80 -4.38
N PRO A 61 17.23 22.29 -3.78
CA PRO A 61 17.76 21.74 -2.53
C PRO A 61 16.89 22.09 -1.31
N ASP A 62 16.14 23.20 -1.35
CA ASP A 62 15.23 23.58 -0.27
C ASP A 62 13.87 22.89 -0.42
N LEU A 63 13.64 21.85 0.40
CA LEU A 63 12.39 21.09 0.41
C LEU A 63 11.13 21.96 0.63
N SER A 64 11.25 23.16 1.20
CA SER A 64 10.12 24.08 1.39
C SER A 64 9.73 24.86 0.13
N LYS A 65 10.62 24.86 -0.87
CA LYS A 65 10.42 25.51 -2.18
C LYS A 65 10.14 24.52 -3.30
N ARG A 66 10.12 23.23 -3.00
CA ARG A 66 9.72 22.21 -3.97
C ARG A 66 8.23 22.35 -4.28
N ILE A 67 7.94 22.36 -5.57
CA ILE A 67 6.59 22.33 -6.13
C ILE A 67 6.32 20.88 -6.51
N TYR A 68 5.15 20.39 -6.17
CA TYR A 68 4.70 19.03 -6.45
C TYR A 68 3.57 19.06 -7.46
N THR A 69 3.51 18.02 -8.30
CA THR A 69 2.45 17.83 -9.27
C THR A 69 1.08 17.69 -8.57
N GLU A 70 0.02 18.11 -9.25
CA GLU A 70 -1.35 17.95 -8.73
C GLU A 70 -1.82 16.49 -8.75
N GLU A 71 -1.39 15.73 -9.75
CA GLU A 71 -1.71 14.31 -9.86
C GLU A 71 -0.62 13.43 -9.26
N PRO A 72 -1.00 12.33 -8.57
CA PRO A 72 -0.04 11.35 -8.13
C PRO A 72 0.53 10.58 -9.33
N HIS A 73 1.83 10.34 -9.27
CA HIS A 73 2.54 9.48 -10.21
C HIS A 73 2.61 8.03 -9.72
N MET A 74 2.37 7.81 -8.43
CA MET A 74 2.52 6.51 -7.80
C MET A 74 1.52 6.32 -6.66
N VAL A 75 1.03 5.09 -6.50
CA VAL A 75 0.14 4.66 -5.43
C VAL A 75 0.82 3.52 -4.67
N GLN A 76 0.70 3.55 -3.35
CA GLN A 76 1.31 2.59 -2.43
C GLN A 76 0.23 1.95 -1.57
N PHE A 77 0.27 0.62 -1.45
CA PHE A 77 -0.60 -0.17 -0.60
C PHE A 77 0.24 -0.97 0.38
N HIS A 78 -0.11 -0.91 1.65
CA HIS A 78 0.45 -1.81 2.66
C HIS A 78 -0.58 -2.86 3.02
N PHE A 79 -0.17 -4.11 3.07
CA PHE A 79 -1.01 -5.25 3.40
C PHE A 79 -0.54 -5.93 4.67
N GLY A 80 -1.48 -6.47 5.44
CA GLY A 80 -1.16 -7.13 6.69
C GLY A 80 -2.38 -7.58 7.49
N ARG A 81 -2.16 -7.79 8.79
CA ARG A 81 -3.19 -8.05 9.78
C ARG A 81 -3.55 -6.75 10.47
N ALA A 82 -4.77 -6.27 10.25
CA ALA A 82 -5.31 -5.12 10.96
C ALA A 82 -5.47 -5.48 12.44
N SER A 83 -5.15 -4.53 13.31
CA SER A 83 -5.46 -4.63 14.74
C SER A 83 -6.98 -4.67 14.93
N GLU A 84 -7.45 -5.36 15.96
CA GLU A 84 -8.89 -5.38 16.32
C GLU A 84 -9.38 -3.98 16.74
N GLU A 85 -8.46 -3.15 17.27
CA GLU A 85 -8.69 -1.77 17.63
C GLU A 85 -7.91 -0.86 16.66
N ASN A 86 -8.62 0.06 15.99
CA ASN A 86 -7.96 1.10 15.22
C ASN A 86 -7.71 2.32 16.12
N GLU A 87 -6.43 2.58 16.40
CA GLU A 87 -6.02 3.71 17.21
C GLU A 87 -5.81 4.95 16.34
N ILE A 88 -5.58 4.81 15.02
CA ILE A 88 -5.23 5.91 14.11
C ILE A 88 -6.43 6.82 13.83
N ASP A 89 -6.34 8.07 14.27
CA ASP A 89 -7.27 9.15 13.93
C ASP A 89 -6.72 10.13 12.86
N MET A 90 -7.53 11.13 12.49
CA MET A 90 -7.15 12.12 11.47
C MET A 90 -5.97 13.00 11.90
N GLU A 91 -5.85 13.29 13.20
CA GLU A 91 -4.75 14.11 13.72
C GLU A 91 -3.46 13.29 13.73
N GLU A 92 -3.52 12.02 14.11
CA GLU A 92 -2.39 11.10 14.03
C GLU A 92 -1.94 10.86 12.60
N MET A 93 -2.86 10.71 11.63
CA MET A 93 -2.48 10.67 10.22
C MET A 93 -1.76 11.95 9.78
N ARG A 94 -2.26 13.14 10.17
CA ARG A 94 -1.61 14.42 9.86
C ARG A 94 -0.21 14.49 10.46
N LEU A 95 -0.05 14.07 11.71
CA LEU A 95 1.25 14.02 12.39
C LEU A 95 2.20 13.01 11.75
N LEU A 96 1.70 11.89 11.23
CA LEU A 96 2.49 10.92 10.46
C LEU A 96 2.95 11.53 9.13
N GLU A 97 2.08 12.23 8.41
CA GLU A 97 2.44 12.96 7.17
C GLU A 97 3.53 14.01 7.44
N GLU A 98 3.39 14.79 8.51
CA GLU A 98 4.39 15.79 8.93
C GLU A 98 5.71 15.14 9.38
N GLY A 99 5.63 14.09 10.19
CA GLY A 99 6.81 13.35 10.64
C GLY A 99 7.56 12.66 9.51
N MET A 100 6.84 12.18 8.48
CA MET A 100 7.45 11.71 7.24
C MET A 100 8.21 12.88 6.59
N ALA A 101 7.56 14.02 6.37
CA ALA A 101 8.14 15.21 5.76
C ALA A 101 9.40 15.76 6.47
N GLU A 102 9.49 15.61 7.80
CA GLU A 102 10.62 16.06 8.62
C GLU A 102 11.84 15.14 8.56
N ARG A 103 11.66 13.84 8.28
CA ARG A 103 12.76 12.85 8.21
C ARG A 103 13.66 12.99 6.97
N GLY A 104 13.45 14.03 6.16
CA GLY A 104 14.39 14.43 5.11
C GLY A 104 14.47 13.50 3.89
N SER A 105 13.60 12.49 3.80
CA SER A 105 13.46 11.73 2.55
C SER A 105 12.74 12.61 1.51
N PRO A 106 13.30 12.81 0.31
CA PRO A 106 12.66 13.59 -0.77
C PRO A 106 11.22 13.16 -1.10
N SER A 107 10.89 11.89 -0.85
CA SER A 107 9.56 11.31 -1.05
C SER A 107 8.51 11.76 -0.03
N ALA A 108 8.92 12.25 1.12
CA ALA A 108 8.05 12.31 2.28
C ALA A 108 7.10 13.52 2.31
N ARG A 109 7.53 14.67 1.77
CA ARG A 109 6.62 15.80 1.44
C ARG A 109 5.80 15.56 0.18
N ALA A 110 6.18 14.54 -0.58
CA ALA A 110 5.50 14.10 -1.78
C ALA A 110 4.51 12.97 -1.48
N THR A 111 4.31 12.59 -0.21
CA THR A 111 3.40 11.50 0.17
C THR A 111 2.15 12.07 0.85
N LYS A 112 0.98 11.61 0.41
CA LYS A 112 -0.31 11.86 1.08
C LYS A 112 -0.93 10.54 1.46
N LEU A 113 -1.26 10.37 2.74
CA LEU A 113 -2.01 9.21 3.23
C LEU A 113 -3.50 9.47 3.02
N VAL A 114 -4.20 8.49 2.47
CA VAL A 114 -5.66 8.55 2.32
C VAL A 114 -6.38 7.56 3.22
N TYR A 115 -5.65 6.58 3.72
CA TYR A 115 -6.16 5.59 4.64
C TYR A 115 -4.99 5.01 5.43
N LYS A 116 -5.18 4.83 6.74
CA LYS A 116 -4.29 4.07 7.60
C LYS A 116 -5.08 3.50 8.77
N VAL A 117 -4.78 2.27 9.14
CA VAL A 117 -5.24 1.65 10.38
C VAL A 117 -4.06 1.18 11.22
N SER A 118 -4.29 1.01 12.52
CA SER A 118 -3.39 0.26 13.38
C SER A 118 -3.20 -1.15 12.84
N ALA A 119 -1.95 -1.60 12.83
CA ALA A 119 -1.56 -2.89 12.30
C ALA A 119 -0.78 -3.68 13.35
N ASP A 120 -1.18 -4.93 13.53
CA ASP A 120 -0.46 -5.88 14.37
C ASP A 120 0.72 -6.50 13.62
N GLN A 121 0.55 -6.69 12.31
CA GLN A 121 1.51 -7.37 11.45
C GLN A 121 1.44 -6.83 10.02
N GLN A 122 2.60 -6.64 9.38
CA GLN A 122 2.70 -6.19 7.99
C GLN A 122 3.32 -7.30 7.14
N PHE A 123 2.62 -7.71 6.09
CA PHE A 123 3.03 -8.83 5.22
C PHE A 123 3.78 -8.33 3.98
N ALA A 124 3.21 -7.31 3.33
CA ALA A 124 3.65 -6.91 2.02
C ALA A 124 3.33 -5.45 1.72
N GLU A 125 3.97 -4.95 0.67
CA GLU A 125 3.80 -3.61 0.14
C GLU A 125 3.72 -3.69 -1.39
N LEU A 126 2.67 -3.09 -1.97
CA LEU A 126 2.52 -2.95 -3.42
C LEU A 126 2.66 -1.50 -3.82
N TRP A 127 3.50 -1.24 -4.81
CA TRP A 127 3.62 0.03 -5.49
C TRP A 127 3.09 -0.08 -6.91
N ILE A 128 2.30 0.91 -7.32
CA ILE A 128 1.79 1.05 -8.69
C ILE A 128 2.29 2.40 -9.21
N ASN A 129 3.15 2.36 -10.21
CA ASN A 129 3.85 3.52 -10.75
C ASN A 129 3.36 3.81 -12.16
N LYS A 130 3.01 5.07 -12.45
CA LYS A 130 2.91 5.54 -13.83
C LYS A 130 4.32 5.60 -14.40
N GLU A 131 4.53 4.95 -15.53
CA GLU A 131 5.82 4.88 -16.20
C GLU A 131 5.67 5.19 -17.68
N ASP A 132 6.74 5.72 -18.27
CA ASP A 132 6.83 5.86 -19.71
C ASP A 132 6.97 4.45 -20.32
N PRO A 133 6.06 4.03 -21.24
CA PRO A 133 6.15 2.71 -21.87
C PRO A 133 7.52 2.41 -22.49
N ASP A 134 8.17 3.42 -23.08
CA ASP A 134 9.48 3.26 -23.74
C ASP A 134 10.61 3.01 -22.72
N LEU A 135 10.42 3.48 -21.48
CA LEU A 135 11.39 3.26 -20.39
C LEU A 135 11.08 2.03 -19.55
N LEU A 136 9.81 1.60 -19.51
CA LEU A 136 9.34 0.52 -18.65
C LEU A 136 9.92 -0.83 -19.06
N GLU A 137 9.94 -1.15 -20.35
CA GLU A 137 10.54 -2.40 -20.85
C GLU A 137 12.04 -2.44 -20.52
N THR A 138 12.75 -1.34 -20.77
CA THR A 138 14.16 -1.19 -20.41
C THR A 138 14.40 -1.34 -18.90
N LYS A 139 13.51 -0.80 -18.04
CA LYS A 139 13.59 -0.94 -16.59
C LYS A 139 13.44 -2.41 -16.16
N LEU A 140 12.47 -3.12 -16.71
CA LEU A 140 12.23 -4.54 -16.42
C LEU A 140 13.39 -5.42 -16.91
N GLU A 141 13.88 -5.19 -18.12
CA GLU A 141 15.06 -5.86 -18.65
C GLU A 141 16.32 -5.56 -17.82
N ASN A 142 16.48 -4.34 -17.32
CA ASN A 142 17.60 -3.98 -16.45
C ASN A 142 17.49 -4.63 -15.06
N MET A 143 16.28 -4.90 -14.55
CA MET A 143 16.12 -5.69 -13.33
C MET A 143 16.53 -7.14 -13.56
N HIS A 144 16.20 -7.71 -14.72
CA HIS A 144 16.69 -9.02 -15.14
C HIS A 144 18.22 -9.06 -15.34
N ARG A 145 18.79 -7.99 -15.92
CA ARG A 145 20.21 -7.88 -16.27
C ARG A 145 21.10 -7.32 -15.18
N ARG A 146 20.55 -6.83 -14.06
CA ARG A 146 21.34 -6.21 -12.98
C ARG A 146 22.43 -7.20 -12.57
N ASP A 147 23.65 -6.73 -12.80
CA ASP A 147 24.87 -7.51 -12.92
C ASP A 147 25.04 -8.50 -11.76
N LYS A 148 25.26 -9.79 -12.10
CA LYS A 148 25.82 -10.81 -11.19
C LYS A 148 27.15 -10.41 -10.52
N ASN A 149 27.71 -9.26 -10.89
CA ASN A 149 29.05 -8.79 -10.52
C ASN A 149 29.08 -7.52 -9.66
N ARG A 150 27.94 -6.95 -9.22
CA ARG A 150 27.95 -5.73 -8.37
C ARG A 150 27.37 -5.85 -6.97
N SER A 151 26.75 -6.97 -6.62
CA SER A 151 26.60 -7.36 -5.22
C SER A 151 26.37 -8.87 -5.18
N VAL A 152 26.79 -9.52 -4.11
CA VAL A 152 26.74 -10.97 -3.93
C VAL A 152 25.29 -11.49 -3.74
N PHE A 153 24.24 -10.67 -3.96
CA PHE A 153 22.95 -10.87 -3.27
C PHE A 153 21.65 -10.44 -3.99
N GLU A 154 21.58 -10.24 -5.31
CA GLU A 154 20.27 -10.05 -5.99
C GLU A 154 20.25 -10.67 -7.41
N TYR A 155 19.44 -11.70 -7.67
CA TYR A 155 19.19 -12.22 -9.03
C TYR A 155 17.84 -11.77 -9.56
N GLY A 156 17.79 -11.24 -10.79
CA GLY A 156 16.54 -11.01 -11.51
C GLY A 156 16.14 -12.24 -12.32
N GLU A 157 15.24 -13.08 -11.81
CA GLU A 157 14.66 -14.20 -12.56
C GLU A 157 13.27 -13.84 -13.10
N VAL A 158 12.78 -14.61 -14.08
CA VAL A 158 11.50 -14.34 -14.76
C VAL A 158 10.63 -15.59 -14.72
N ILE A 159 9.38 -15.42 -14.31
CA ILE A 159 8.32 -16.42 -14.42
C ILE A 159 7.14 -15.85 -15.22
N GLU A 160 6.35 -16.74 -15.81
CA GLU A 160 5.11 -16.36 -16.48
C GLU A 160 3.93 -16.59 -15.52
N VAL A 161 3.12 -15.56 -15.30
CA VAL A 161 1.90 -15.62 -14.48
C VAL A 161 0.76 -14.97 -15.26
N ASN A 162 -0.32 -15.71 -15.50
CA ASN A 162 -1.48 -15.26 -16.30
C ASN A 162 -1.09 -14.60 -17.64
N GLY A 163 -0.07 -15.15 -18.32
CA GLY A 163 0.42 -14.64 -19.61
C GLY A 163 1.23 -13.34 -19.51
N LYS A 164 1.65 -12.92 -18.31
CA LYS A 164 2.55 -11.78 -18.09
C LYS A 164 3.88 -12.26 -17.53
N ASN A 165 4.96 -11.62 -17.97
CA ASN A 165 6.28 -11.80 -17.40
C ASN A 165 6.34 -11.08 -16.04
N VAL A 166 6.66 -11.83 -14.99
CA VAL A 166 6.92 -11.33 -13.65
C VAL A 166 8.39 -11.52 -13.36
N TYR A 167 9.06 -10.41 -13.10
CA TYR A 167 10.48 -10.35 -12.73
C TYR A 167 10.56 -10.39 -11.23
N TYR A 168 11.44 -11.20 -10.64
CA TYR A 168 11.62 -11.22 -9.20
C TYR A 168 13.08 -11.17 -8.80
N SER A 169 13.34 -10.65 -7.60
CA SER A 169 14.67 -10.58 -7.02
C SER A 169 14.71 -10.96 -5.55
N GLY A 170 15.80 -11.60 -5.15
CA GLY A 170 16.12 -11.97 -3.77
C GLY A 170 17.60 -12.35 -3.64
N MET A 171 18.03 -12.63 -2.41
CA MET A 171 19.40 -13.03 -2.10
C MET A 171 19.71 -14.45 -2.58
N GLU A 172 20.97 -14.73 -2.93
CA GLU A 172 21.37 -16.08 -3.35
C GLU A 172 21.14 -17.08 -2.21
N GLY A 173 20.32 -18.09 -2.47
CA GLY A 173 19.96 -19.11 -1.48
C GLY A 173 18.77 -18.75 -0.60
N ASP A 174 18.22 -17.56 -0.75
CA ASP A 174 17.02 -17.10 -0.05
C ASP A 174 15.80 -17.04 -0.99
N PRO A 175 14.57 -17.08 -0.46
CA PRO A 175 13.37 -16.89 -1.26
C PRO A 175 13.30 -15.48 -1.89
N PRO A 176 12.59 -15.30 -3.02
CA PRO A 176 12.39 -13.99 -3.62
C PRO A 176 11.70 -13.00 -2.67
N GLU A 177 12.17 -11.75 -2.66
CA GLU A 177 11.64 -10.69 -1.79
C GLU A 177 10.78 -9.68 -2.54
N LYS A 178 11.11 -9.46 -3.82
CA LYS A 178 10.51 -8.41 -4.65
C LYS A 178 10.05 -9.00 -5.97
N PHE A 179 8.87 -8.58 -6.42
CA PHE A 179 8.27 -8.99 -7.68
C PHE A 179 7.83 -7.76 -8.46
N TYR A 180 8.03 -7.78 -9.77
CA TYR A 180 7.78 -6.67 -10.67
C TYR A 180 7.08 -7.15 -11.94
N TRP A 181 6.07 -6.40 -12.38
CA TRP A 181 5.40 -6.66 -13.66
C TRP A 181 4.80 -5.37 -14.22
N ALA A 182 4.33 -5.45 -15.47
CA ALA A 182 3.73 -4.32 -16.17
C ALA A 182 2.21 -4.50 -16.37
N SER A 183 1.49 -3.39 -16.52
CA SER A 183 0.15 -3.44 -17.11
C SER A 183 0.23 -3.87 -18.58
N SER A 184 -0.88 -4.40 -19.09
CA SER A 184 -0.95 -4.89 -20.48
C SER A 184 -0.75 -3.79 -21.53
N ASP A 185 -1.00 -2.52 -21.16
CA ASP A 185 -0.74 -1.35 -22.01
C ASP A 185 0.61 -0.67 -21.75
N ALA A 186 1.46 -1.28 -20.91
CA ALA A 186 2.80 -0.84 -20.55
C ALA A 186 2.89 0.58 -19.96
N LYS A 187 1.81 1.11 -19.38
CA LYS A 187 1.81 2.44 -18.72
C LYS A 187 2.00 2.38 -17.22
N LEU A 188 1.79 1.20 -16.62
CA LEU A 188 1.93 1.00 -15.18
C LEU A 188 2.97 -0.07 -14.89
N MET A 189 3.86 0.24 -13.95
CA MET A 189 4.77 -0.73 -13.33
C MET A 189 4.28 -1.05 -11.94
N PHE A 190 4.14 -2.34 -11.66
CA PHE A 190 3.79 -2.87 -10.35
C PHE A 190 5.06 -3.39 -9.68
N SER A 191 5.17 -3.18 -8.37
CA SER A 191 6.24 -3.71 -7.52
C SER A 191 5.65 -4.22 -6.22
N LEU A 192 5.72 -5.52 -5.97
CA LEU A 192 5.31 -6.16 -4.74
C LEU A 192 6.55 -6.55 -3.93
N LEU A 193 6.65 -6.04 -2.70
CA LEU A 193 7.70 -6.35 -1.73
C LEU A 193 7.09 -7.11 -0.55
N PHE A 194 7.79 -8.12 -0.04
CA PHE A 194 7.46 -8.80 1.19
C PHE A 194 8.39 -8.37 2.33
N PHE A 195 7.86 -8.22 3.55
CA PHE A 195 8.66 -7.83 4.71
C PHE A 195 9.27 -9.06 5.40
N GLU A 196 10.57 -8.97 5.72
CA GLU A 196 11.38 -10.07 6.30
C GLU A 196 10.88 -10.56 7.67
N SER A 197 10.23 -9.69 8.46
CA SER A 197 10.08 -9.94 9.89
C SER A 197 9.02 -10.99 10.24
N GLU A 198 8.16 -11.40 9.31
CA GLU A 198 6.86 -11.98 9.70
C GLU A 198 6.33 -13.13 8.80
N LEU A 199 6.92 -13.38 7.62
CA LEU A 199 6.64 -14.57 6.81
C LEU A 199 7.78 -15.57 6.93
N GLY A 200 7.46 -16.85 7.13
CA GLY A 200 8.45 -17.92 7.15
C GLY A 200 9.20 -18.04 5.82
N GLU A 201 10.43 -18.56 5.85
CA GLU A 201 11.19 -18.84 4.62
C GLU A 201 10.43 -19.76 3.65
N GLU A 202 9.70 -20.75 4.19
CA GLU A 202 8.81 -21.64 3.43
C GLU A 202 7.68 -20.86 2.77
N GLU A 203 7.01 -19.96 3.50
CA GLU A 203 5.90 -19.16 2.97
C GLU A 203 6.35 -18.24 1.84
N ARG A 204 7.59 -17.74 1.88
CA ARG A 204 8.16 -16.86 0.84
C ARG A 204 8.66 -17.61 -0.39
N GLN A 205 8.62 -18.94 -0.41
CA GLN A 205 9.00 -19.71 -1.59
C GLN A 205 8.11 -19.32 -2.78
N LEU A 206 8.71 -19.35 -3.98
CA LEU A 206 8.05 -18.95 -5.22
C LEU A 206 6.72 -19.67 -5.42
N GLU A 207 6.66 -20.98 -5.14
CA GLU A 207 5.46 -21.80 -5.29
C GLU A 207 4.29 -21.31 -4.42
N ASN A 208 4.59 -20.76 -3.25
CA ASN A 208 3.59 -20.23 -2.32
C ASN A 208 3.18 -18.79 -2.69
N MET A 209 4.04 -18.07 -3.40
CA MET A 209 3.76 -16.73 -3.91
C MET A 209 2.96 -16.73 -5.23
N LEU A 210 3.06 -17.79 -6.03
CA LEU A 210 2.36 -17.90 -7.32
C LEU A 210 0.84 -17.66 -7.20
N PRO A 211 0.09 -18.29 -6.27
CA PRO A 211 -1.35 -18.05 -6.15
C PRO A 211 -1.71 -16.61 -5.76
N ILE A 212 -0.82 -15.92 -5.04
CA ILE A 212 -0.99 -14.50 -4.73
C ILE A 212 -0.84 -13.71 -6.02
N LEU A 213 0.28 -13.87 -6.72
CA LEU A 213 0.56 -13.19 -7.99
C LEU A 213 -0.55 -13.42 -9.02
N GLU A 214 -1.11 -14.62 -9.13
CA GLU A 214 -2.24 -14.93 -10.01
C GLU A 214 -3.50 -14.11 -9.70
N LYS A 215 -3.77 -13.81 -8.42
CA LYS A 215 -4.89 -12.94 -8.03
C LYS A 215 -4.61 -11.47 -8.35
N LEU A 216 -3.37 -11.05 -8.11
CA LEU A 216 -2.92 -9.68 -8.34
C LEU A 216 -2.83 -9.32 -9.83
N ILE A 217 -2.54 -10.29 -10.69
CA ILE A 217 -2.27 -10.09 -12.11
C ILE A 217 -3.47 -10.53 -12.93
N LYS A 218 -4.27 -9.56 -13.37
CA LYS A 218 -5.36 -9.75 -14.36
C LYS A 218 -5.14 -8.97 -15.64
#